data_AF-A0A9N7FZ85-F1
#
_entry.id   AF-A0A9N7FZ85-F1
#
_cell.length_a   1.000
_cell.length_b   1.000
_cell.length_c   1.000
_cell.angle_alpha   90.00
_cell.angle_beta   90.00
_cell.angle_gamma   90.00
#
_symmetry.space_group_name_H-M   'P 1'
#
loop_
_entity.id
_entity.type
_entity.pdbx_description
1 polymer ?
#
loop_
_entity_poly.entity_id
_entity_poly.type
_entity_poly.pdbx_seq_one_letter_code
_entity_poly.pdbx_strand_id
1 'polypeptide(L)'
;MIKNLNCCCCCSNNTLNGPKRYYVRIKNKGDLCVKYVLQYSVSSAITTKEDLVLKGQKRSSFFTEDAFNICLNILNCSFIMTRLIYHTTLTEYRNICYQITGTAEHPICTEVPY
;
A
#
# COMPACT_ATOMS: atom_id res chain seq x y z
N MET A 1 22.28 6.50 -37.59
CA MET A 1 21.58 7.52 -36.77
C MET A 1 20.45 6.84 -36.03
N ILE A 2 20.69 6.46 -34.77
CA ILE A 2 19.78 5.65 -33.96
C ILE A 2 18.69 6.59 -33.42
N LYS A 3 17.42 6.30 -33.75
CA LYS A 3 16.26 7.04 -33.24
C LYS A 3 16.03 6.66 -31.79
N ASN A 4 16.20 7.61 -30.87
CA ASN A 4 15.69 7.51 -29.50
C ASN A 4 14.17 7.35 -29.55
N LEU A 5 13.68 6.15 -29.25
CA LEU A 5 12.28 5.92 -28.90
C LEU A 5 12.04 6.47 -27.49
N ASN A 6 11.82 7.79 -27.42
CA ASN A 6 11.11 8.39 -26.30
C ASN A 6 9.71 7.77 -26.27
N CYS A 7 9.52 6.74 -25.44
CA CYS A 7 8.21 6.26 -25.07
C CYS A 7 7.58 7.31 -24.14
N CYS A 8 7.13 8.41 -24.73
CA CYS A 8 6.30 9.39 -24.08
C CYS A 8 4.98 8.71 -23.76
N CYS A 9 4.80 8.37 -22.48
CA CYS A 9 3.52 8.00 -21.90
C CYS A 9 2.47 9.03 -22.34
N CYS A 10 1.54 8.61 -23.20
CA CYS A 10 0.36 9.38 -23.55
C CYS A 10 -0.47 9.59 -22.29
N CYS A 11 -0.24 10.70 -21.60
CA CYS A 11 -1.16 11.30 -20.65
C CYS A 11 -2.37 11.82 -21.43
N SER A 12 -3.27 10.94 -21.86
CA SER A 12 -4.61 11.32 -22.29
C SER A 12 -5.56 11.21 -21.09
N ASN A 13 -6.04 12.37 -20.64
CA ASN A 13 -7.17 12.53 -19.73
C ASN A 13 -8.43 11.84 -20.31
N ASN A 14 -8.57 10.54 -20.12
CA ASN A 14 -9.80 9.78 -20.34
C ASN A 14 -10.21 9.09 -19.04
N THR A 15 -10.59 9.88 -18.04
CA THR A 15 -11.02 9.40 -16.71
C THR A 15 -12.51 9.13 -16.59
N LEU A 16 -13.26 9.01 -17.70
CA LEU A 16 -14.68 8.67 -17.63
C LEU A 16 -14.98 7.15 -17.66
N ASN A 17 -14.06 6.32 -18.16
CA ASN A 17 -14.30 4.87 -18.34
C ASN A 17 -13.17 3.96 -17.79
N GLY A 18 -12.25 4.49 -16.98
CA GLY A 18 -11.23 3.67 -16.32
C GLY A 18 -11.82 2.90 -15.13
N PRO A 19 -11.38 1.66 -14.84
CA PRO A 19 -11.85 0.94 -13.65
C PRO A 19 -11.56 1.77 -12.41
N LYS A 20 -12.55 1.94 -11.54
CA LYS A 20 -12.39 2.71 -10.31
C LYS A 20 -11.32 2.06 -9.44
N ARG A 21 -10.36 2.88 -8.98
CA ARG A 21 -9.23 2.42 -8.17
C ARG A 21 -9.27 3.06 -6.79
N TYR A 22 -8.96 2.25 -5.80
CA TYR A 22 -8.77 2.64 -4.41
C TYR A 22 -7.31 2.39 -4.05
N TYR A 23 -6.83 2.98 -2.96
CA TYR A 23 -5.51 2.64 -2.44
C TYR A 23 -5.49 2.51 -0.94
N VAL A 24 -4.52 1.71 -0.51
CA VAL A 24 -3.98 1.75 0.85
C VAL A 24 -2.67 2.52 0.80
N ARG A 25 -2.54 3.53 1.65
CA ARG A 25 -1.30 4.28 1.86
C ARG A 25 -0.74 4.00 3.25
N ILE A 26 0.54 3.72 3.32
CA ILE A 26 1.28 3.58 4.57
C ILE A 26 2.24 4.77 4.68
N LYS A 27 2.14 5.54 5.76
CA LYS A 27 3.06 6.63 6.13
C LYS A 27 3.84 6.19 7.36
N ASN A 28 5.17 6.09 7.25
CA ASN A 28 6.00 5.76 8.40
C ASN A 28 6.65 7.03 8.95
N LYS A 29 6.19 7.48 10.12
CA LYS A 29 6.79 8.58 10.89
C LYS A 29 7.55 8.08 12.13
N GLY A 30 7.47 6.79 12.44
CA GLY A 30 8.17 6.19 13.57
C GLY A 30 9.63 5.87 13.24
N ASP A 31 10.39 5.57 14.29
CA ASP A 31 11.78 5.15 14.20
C ASP A 31 11.88 3.63 14.10
N LEU A 32 11.46 3.09 12.95
CA LEU A 32 11.41 1.66 12.67
C LEU A 32 11.34 1.39 11.16
N CYS A 33 11.73 0.19 10.74
CA CYS A 33 11.53 -0.34 9.40
C CYS A 33 10.18 -1.07 9.33
N VAL A 34 9.31 -0.62 8.41
CA VAL A 34 7.98 -1.21 8.22
C VAL A 34 7.90 -1.92 6.87
N LYS A 35 7.32 -3.12 6.82
CA LYS A 35 6.85 -3.75 5.59
C LYS A 35 5.34 -3.79 5.61
N TYR A 36 4.66 -3.45 4.51
CA TYR A 36 3.25 -3.80 4.36
C TYR A 36 3.07 -4.88 3.33
N VAL A 37 2.02 -5.68 3.51
CA VAL A 37 1.58 -6.72 2.58
C VAL A 37 0.08 -6.57 2.39
N LEU A 38 -0.32 -6.11 1.21
CA LEU A 38 -1.70 -5.99 0.77
C LEU A 38 -2.02 -7.16 -0.16
N GLN A 39 -2.91 -8.05 0.27
CA GLN A 39 -3.36 -9.20 -0.51
C GLN A 39 -4.83 -9.05 -0.84
N TYR A 40 -5.23 -9.43 -2.04
CA TYR A 40 -6.62 -9.43 -2.46
C TYR A 40 -6.81 -10.36 -3.65
N SER A 41 -8.04 -10.77 -3.89
CA SER A 41 -8.42 -11.58 -5.03
C SER A 41 -9.08 -10.73 -6.09
N VAL A 42 -8.79 -11.01 -7.36
CA VAL A 42 -9.51 -10.47 -8.52
C VAL A 42 -9.87 -11.64 -9.41
N SER A 43 -11.16 -11.81 -9.71
CA SER A 43 -11.69 -13.00 -10.38
C SER A 43 -11.26 -14.29 -9.66
N SER A 44 -10.37 -15.09 -10.26
CA SER A 44 -9.85 -16.35 -9.68
C SER A 44 -8.39 -16.27 -9.23
N ALA A 45 -7.76 -15.09 -9.32
CA ALA A 45 -6.34 -14.90 -9.03
C ALA A 45 -6.12 -14.12 -7.72
N ILE A 46 -5.07 -14.47 -6.98
CA ILE A 46 -4.61 -13.72 -5.81
C ILE A 46 -3.53 -12.74 -6.26
N THR A 47 -3.73 -11.47 -5.92
CA THR A 47 -2.73 -10.41 -6.07
C THR A 47 -2.12 -10.10 -4.71
N THR A 48 -0.79 -9.99 -4.66
CA THR A 48 -0.04 -9.54 -3.47
C THR A 48 0.78 -8.31 -3.84
N LYS A 49 0.67 -7.24 -3.05
CA LYS A 49 1.46 -6.02 -3.16
C LYS A 49 2.15 -5.76 -1.84
N GLU A 50 3.47 -5.68 -1.86
CA GLU A 50 4.27 -5.43 -0.67
C GLU A 50 5.40 -4.46 -0.96
N ASP A 51 5.77 -3.67 0.04
CA ASP A 51 6.92 -2.76 -0.02
C ASP A 51 7.41 -2.44 1.38
N LEU A 52 8.67 -2.00 1.46
CA LEU A 52 9.27 -1.42 2.65
C LEU A 52 8.99 0.08 2.73
N VAL A 53 8.75 0.56 3.94
CA VAL A 53 8.49 1.96 4.26
C VAL A 53 9.42 2.35 5.40
N LEU A 54 10.52 3.02 5.05
CA LEU A 54 11.47 3.52 6.04
C LEU A 54 10.94 4.80 6.72
N LYS A 55 11.58 5.20 7.81
CA LYS A 55 11.28 6.45 8.52
C LYS A 55 11.18 7.64 7.57
N GLY A 56 10.11 8.42 7.71
CA GLY A 56 9.82 9.59 6.88
C GLY A 56 9.21 9.26 5.51
N GLN A 57 9.12 7.98 5.12
CA GLN A 57 8.61 7.59 3.81
C GLN A 57 7.10 7.35 3.82
N LYS A 58 6.53 7.37 2.62
CA LYS A 58 5.17 6.92 2.34
C LYS A 58 5.14 6.06 1.09
N ARG A 59 4.30 5.02 1.11
CA ARG A 59 4.04 4.14 -0.02
C ARG A 59 2.54 3.93 -0.20
N SER A 60 2.11 3.65 -1.44
CA SER A 60 0.70 3.45 -1.75
C SER A 60 0.56 2.28 -2.72
N SER A 61 -0.39 1.40 -2.43
CA SER A 61 -0.77 0.29 -3.31
C SER A 61 -2.23 0.46 -3.71
N PHE A 62 -2.47 0.39 -5.01
CA PHE A 62 -3.80 0.50 -5.58
C PHE A 62 -4.46 -0.86 -5.75
N PHE A 63 -5.77 -0.91 -5.60
CA PHE A 63 -6.61 -2.07 -5.94
C PHE A 63 -7.89 -1.57 -6.66
N THR A 64 -8.53 -2.46 -7.40
CA THR A 64 -9.70 -2.17 -8.23
C THR A 64 -10.99 -2.48 -7.47
N GLU A 65 -12.13 -2.00 -7.97
CA GLU A 65 -13.45 -2.20 -7.33
C GLU A 65 -14.00 -3.64 -7.39
N ASP A 66 -13.42 -4.48 -8.24
CA ASP A 66 -13.72 -5.91 -8.35
C ASP A 66 -12.83 -6.77 -7.42
N ALA A 67 -11.95 -6.14 -6.64
CA ALA A 67 -11.07 -6.82 -5.70
C ALA A 67 -11.83 -7.23 -4.43
N PHE A 68 -11.78 -8.51 -4.07
CA PHE A 68 -12.42 -9.05 -2.87
C PHE A 68 -11.41 -9.75 -1.96
N ASN A 69 -11.83 -10.08 -0.72
CA ASN A 69 -10.95 -10.64 0.32
C ASN A 69 -9.69 -9.78 0.55
N ILE A 70 -9.86 -8.45 0.59
CA ILE A 70 -8.75 -7.52 0.71
C ILE A 70 -8.21 -7.53 2.14
N CYS A 71 -6.97 -7.96 2.31
CA CYS A 71 -6.28 -8.11 3.58
C CYS A 71 -5.02 -7.24 3.59
N LEU A 72 -4.83 -6.48 4.68
CA LEU A 72 -3.62 -5.70 4.91
C LEU A 72 -2.92 -6.18 6.17
N ASN A 73 -1.65 -6.54 6.01
CA ASN A 73 -0.72 -6.74 7.12
C ASN A 73 0.32 -5.63 7.12
N ILE A 74 0.58 -5.05 8.28
CA ILE A 74 1.67 -4.10 8.51
C ILE A 74 2.60 -4.73 9.54
N LEU A 75 3.86 -4.87 9.15
CA LEU A 75 4.88 -5.63 9.85
C LEU A 75 6.03 -4.72 10.27
N ASN A 76 6.59 -4.99 11.44
CA ASN A 76 7.85 -4.42 11.91
C ASN A 76 9.00 -5.34 11.50
N CYS A 77 9.89 -4.82 10.67
CA CYS A 77 11.06 -5.53 10.14
C CYS A 77 12.38 -4.93 10.66
N SER A 78 12.34 -4.21 11.80
CA SER A 78 13.55 -3.59 12.39
C SER A 78 14.45 -4.59 13.12
N PHE A 79 13.93 -5.77 13.44
CA PHE A 79 14.65 -6.85 14.12
C PHE A 79 14.81 -8.05 13.18
N ILE A 80 15.70 -8.98 13.55
CA ILE A 80 15.89 -10.26 12.83
C ILE A 80 14.56 -11.01 12.65
N MET A 81 13.73 -11.01 13.70
CA MET A 81 12.39 -11.61 13.65
C MET A 81 11.33 -10.54 13.40
N THR A 82 10.58 -10.71 12.30
CA THR A 82 9.50 -9.81 11.91
C THR A 82 8.31 -9.96 12.85
N ARG A 83 7.68 -8.85 13.25
CA ARG A 83 6.50 -8.84 14.14
C ARG A 83 5.32 -8.16 13.47
N LEU A 84 4.11 -8.65 13.70
CA LEU A 84 2.89 -7.99 13.24
C LEU A 84 2.64 -6.73 14.07
N ILE A 85 2.46 -5.58 13.40
CA ILE A 85 2.01 -4.33 14.03
C ILE A 85 0.49 -4.24 13.95
N TYR A 86 -0.06 -4.52 12.78
CA TYR A 86 -1.48 -4.32 12.50
C TYR A 86 -1.96 -5.27 11.40
N HIS A 87 -3.16 -5.80 11.57
CA HIS A 87 -3.86 -6.61 10.59
C HIS A 87 -5.29 -6.11 10.46
N THR A 88 -5.80 -6.05 9.23
CA THR A 88 -7.20 -5.77 8.97
C THR A 88 -7.65 -6.37 7.64
N THR A 89 -8.95 -6.59 7.54
CA THR A 89 -9.64 -6.90 6.28
C THR A 89 -10.47 -5.69 5.89
N LEU A 90 -10.31 -5.24 4.64
CA LEU A 90 -11.02 -4.07 4.12
C LEU A 90 -12.31 -4.54 3.45
N THR A 91 -13.44 -4.15 4.04
CA THR A 91 -14.79 -4.42 3.50
C THR A 91 -15.33 -3.25 2.68
N GLU A 92 -14.75 -2.06 2.87
CA GLU A 92 -15.18 -0.84 2.20
C GLU A 92 -14.23 -0.44 1.08
N TYR A 93 -14.81 -0.10 -0.07
CA TYR A 93 -14.10 0.44 -1.20
C TYR A 93 -13.88 1.95 -1.03
N ARG A 94 -12.87 2.31 -0.23
CA ARG A 94 -12.42 3.69 -0.04
C ARG A 94 -10.90 3.79 0.01
N ASN A 95 -10.42 5.02 -0.13
CA ASN A 95 -9.01 5.32 0.06
C ASN A 95 -8.69 5.35 1.54
N ILE A 96 -7.68 4.59 1.96
CA ILE A 96 -7.32 4.44 3.38
C ILE A 96 -5.85 4.81 3.56
N CYS A 97 -5.56 5.52 4.66
CA CYS A 97 -4.21 5.88 5.03
C CYS A 97 -3.92 5.40 6.45
N TYR A 98 -2.88 4.58 6.61
CA TYR A 98 -2.34 4.20 7.91
C TYR A 98 -1.06 4.98 8.19
N GLN A 99 -0.98 5.57 9.37
CA GLN A 99 0.21 6.25 9.87
C GLN A 99 0.84 5.42 10.99
N ILE A 100 2.12 5.08 10.81
CA ILE A 100 2.94 4.39 11.80
C ILE A 100 3.79 5.41 12.54
N THR A 101 3.79 5.33 13.87
CA THR A 101 4.58 6.16 14.79
C THR A 101 5.20 5.29 15.89
N GLY A 102 5.97 5.88 16.80
CA GLY A 102 6.65 5.17 17.88
C GLY A 102 8.03 4.63 17.47
N THR A 103 8.50 3.62 18.18
CA THR A 103 9.80 2.96 17.94
C THR A 103 9.60 1.52 17.46
N ALA A 104 10.69 0.82 17.17
CA ALA A 104 10.65 -0.60 16.84
C ALA A 104 10.07 -1.46 17.98
N GLU A 105 10.31 -1.11 19.24
CA GLU A 105 9.82 -1.87 20.40
C GLU A 105 8.32 -1.60 20.64
N HIS A 106 7.89 -0.36 20.41
CA HIS A 106 6.54 0.12 20.70
C HIS A 106 5.94 0.84 19.48
N PRO A 107 5.65 0.10 18.39
CA PRO A 107 5.03 0.67 17.21
C PRO A 107 3.56 0.98 17.46
N ILE A 108 3.10 2.10 16.91
CA ILE A 108 1.68 2.50 16.95
C ILE A 108 1.19 2.67 15.51
N CYS A 109 0.11 1.97 15.16
CA CYS A 109 -0.58 2.12 13.88
C CYS A 109 -1.92 2.83 14.11
N THR A 110 -2.19 3.87 13.31
CA THR A 110 -3.47 4.60 13.34
C THR A 110 -3.97 4.80 11.92
N GLU A 111 -5.27 4.56 11.68
CA GLU A 111 -5.93 5.05 10.48
C GLU A 111 -6.08 6.57 10.62
N VAL A 112 -5.71 7.32 9.58
CA VAL A 112 -5.81 8.78 9.57
C VAL A 112 -6.65 9.26 8.38
N PRO A 113 -7.42 10.36 8.55
CA PRO A 113 -8.09 11.01 7.43
C PRO A 113 -7.09 11.36 6.33
N TYR A 114 -7.59 11.37 5.09
CA TYR A 114 -6.77 11.62 3.92
C TYR A 114 -6.25 13.06 3.87
#